data_AF-A0A0V1DHH2-F1
#
_entry.id   AF-A0A0V1DHH2-F1
#
_cell.length_a   1.000
_cell.length_b   1.000
_cell.length_c   1.000
_cell.angle_alpha   90.00
_cell.angle_beta   90.00
_cell.angle_gamma   90.00
#
_symmetry.space_group_name_H-M   'P 1'
#
loop_
_entity.id
_entity.type
_entity.pdbx_description
1 polymer ?
#
loop_
_entity_poly.entity_id
_entity_poly.type
_entity_poly.pdbx_seq_one_letter_code
_entity_poly.pdbx_strand_id
1 'polypeptide(L)'
;MTNERLPLWNVHNVNIRTNNHLEGWHNRLNRKACKGHDELYDLFQLLIAEQGVMDTLIQQVLSGNVTVGDLRRVNRVYAQKQRQVARYTGEYTNVRRTLKQFLEALMYITPEPI
;
A
#
# COMPACT_ATOMS: atom_id res chain seq x y z
N MET A 1 -35.70 -17.60 13.57
CA MET A 1 -34.32 -18.10 13.39
C MET A 1 -33.66 -17.22 12.35
N THR A 2 -32.85 -16.27 12.80
CA THR A 2 -32.15 -15.29 11.97
C THR A 2 -31.16 -16.00 11.06
N ASN A 3 -31.27 -15.73 9.77
CA ASN A 3 -30.36 -16.25 8.74
C ASN A 3 -29.11 -15.36 8.75
N GLU A 4 -28.24 -15.59 9.73
CA GLU A 4 -26.99 -14.86 9.92
C GLU A 4 -26.00 -15.25 8.82
N ARG A 5 -26.13 -14.61 7.66
CA ARG A 5 -25.12 -14.65 6.61
C ARG A 5 -23.83 -14.05 7.16
N LEU A 6 -22.85 -14.92 7.41
CA LEU A 6 -21.48 -14.53 7.74
C LEU A 6 -20.95 -13.54 6.69
N PRO A 7 -20.34 -12.41 7.11
CA PRO A 7 -19.65 -11.53 6.19
C PRO A 7 -18.43 -12.28 5.66
N LEU A 8 -18.53 -12.81 4.43
CA LEU A 8 -17.49 -13.52 3.68
C LEU A 8 -16.18 -12.72 3.49
N TRP A 9 -16.13 -11.49 3.99
CA TRP A 9 -15.02 -10.58 3.83
C TRP A 9 -13.88 -10.81 4.85
N ASN A 10 -14.14 -11.33 6.05
CA ASN A 10 -13.12 -11.52 7.09
C ASN A 10 -13.25 -12.87 7.82
N VAL A 11 -13.19 -13.98 7.07
CA VAL A 11 -13.04 -15.31 7.69
C VAL A 11 -11.57 -15.71 7.62
N HIS A 12 -10.89 -15.73 8.76
CA HIS A 12 -9.55 -16.30 8.91
C HIS A 12 -9.63 -17.60 9.72
N ASN A 13 -8.76 -18.57 9.41
CA ASN A 13 -8.65 -19.88 10.07
C ASN A 13 -9.81 -20.88 9.84
N VAL A 14 -10.55 -20.75 8.73
CA VAL A 14 -11.53 -21.76 8.28
C VAL A 14 -11.12 -22.22 6.88
N ASN A 15 -11.04 -23.54 6.66
CA ASN A 15 -10.65 -24.14 5.38
C ASN A 15 -11.82 -24.05 4.36
N ILE A 16 -12.16 -22.83 3.95
CA ILE A 16 -13.13 -22.56 2.88
C ILE A 16 -12.32 -22.20 1.65
N ARG A 17 -12.52 -22.92 0.55
CA ARG A 17 -11.94 -22.55 -0.75
C ARG A 17 -12.53 -21.20 -1.18
N THR A 18 -11.81 -20.12 -0.97
CA THR A 18 -12.24 -18.77 -1.33
C THR A 18 -12.02 -18.52 -2.81
N ASN A 19 -12.93 -18.96 -3.68
CA ASN A 19 -13.03 -18.36 -5.02
C ASN A 19 -13.58 -16.93 -4.93
N ASN A 20 -12.93 -16.08 -4.13
CA ASN A 20 -13.28 -14.68 -3.93
C ASN A 20 -12.49 -13.82 -4.92
N HIS A 21 -13.01 -12.64 -5.22
CA HIS A 21 -12.42 -11.68 -6.13
C HIS A 21 -10.98 -11.31 -5.75
N LEU A 22 -10.66 -11.32 -4.45
CA LEU A 22 -9.32 -11.06 -3.93
C LEU A 22 -8.29 -12.12 -4.38
N GLU A 23 -8.64 -13.40 -4.25
CA GLU A 23 -7.80 -14.52 -4.70
C GLU A 23 -7.70 -14.57 -6.23
N GLY A 24 -8.79 -14.24 -6.93
CA GLY A 24 -8.79 -14.05 -8.38
C GLY A 24 -7.89 -12.90 -8.85
N TRP A 25 -7.87 -11.80 -8.11
CA TRP A 25 -7.01 -10.64 -8.37
C TRP A 25 -5.55 -10.98 -8.14
N HIS A 26 -5.20 -11.60 -7.00
CA HIS A 26 -3.84 -12.11 -6.74
C HIS A 26 -3.35 -13.08 -7.82
N ASN A 27 -4.16 -14.05 -8.22
CA ASN A 27 -3.77 -15.02 -9.25
C ASN A 27 -3.58 -14.39 -10.65
N ARG A 28 -4.32 -13.32 -10.94
CA ARG A 28 -4.20 -12.57 -12.19
C ARG A 28 -2.96 -11.69 -12.16
N LEU A 29 -2.67 -11.09 -11.02
CA LEU A 29 -1.47 -10.30 -10.78
C LEU A 29 -0.22 -11.17 -10.86
N ASN A 30 -0.21 -12.34 -10.24
CA ASN A 30 0.90 -13.31 -10.32
C ASN A 30 1.18 -13.82 -11.73
N ARG A 31 0.14 -14.04 -12.53
CA ARG A 31 0.31 -14.41 -13.93
C ARG A 31 0.89 -13.28 -14.77
N LYS A 32 0.52 -12.02 -14.49
CA LYS A 32 1.07 -10.84 -15.17
C LYS A 32 2.49 -10.51 -14.72
N ALA A 33 2.82 -10.74 -13.46
CA ALA A 33 4.15 -10.48 -12.90
C ALA A 33 5.21 -11.49 -13.41
N CYS A 34 4.80 -12.63 -13.99
CA CYS A 34 5.73 -13.70 -14.38
C CYS A 34 6.69 -14.10 -13.23
N LYS A 35 7.68 -14.97 -13.49
CA LYS A 35 8.58 -15.52 -12.45
C LYS A 35 9.67 -14.54 -11.95
N GLY A 36 9.55 -13.23 -12.14
CA GLY A 36 10.74 -12.35 -12.11
C GLY A 36 10.59 -10.95 -11.51
N HIS A 37 9.59 -10.66 -10.68
CA HIS A 37 9.45 -9.31 -10.09
C HIS A 37 9.28 -9.35 -8.56
N ASP A 38 10.37 -9.61 -7.84
CA ASP A 38 10.49 -9.38 -6.40
C ASP A 38 10.12 -7.93 -6.05
N GLU A 39 10.49 -6.97 -6.91
CA GLU A 39 10.22 -5.53 -6.77
C GLU A 39 8.73 -5.18 -6.64
N LEU A 40 7.84 -5.96 -7.26
CA LEU A 40 6.39 -5.74 -7.14
C LEU A 40 5.89 -6.18 -5.76
N TYR A 41 6.39 -7.32 -5.28
CA TYR A 41 6.07 -7.82 -3.95
C TYR A 41 6.69 -6.94 -2.85
N ASP A 42 7.88 -6.43 -3.07
CA ASP A 42 8.52 -5.45 -2.18
C ASP A 42 7.75 -4.13 -2.14
N LEU A 43 7.23 -3.67 -3.29
CA LEU A 43 6.31 -2.52 -3.33
C LEU A 43 5.05 -2.79 -2.50
N PHE A 44 4.46 -3.99 -2.59
CA PHE A 44 3.31 -4.35 -1.75
C PHE A 44 3.65 -4.33 -0.26
N GLN A 45 4.82 -4.85 0.14
CA GLN A 45 5.26 -4.79 1.53
C GLN A 45 5.42 -3.34 2.02
N LEU A 46 5.98 -2.46 1.17
CA LEU A 46 6.12 -1.04 1.49
C LEU A 46 4.75 -0.35 1.64
N LEU A 47 3.79 -0.67 0.79
CA LEU A 47 2.43 -0.12 0.90
C LEU A 47 1.72 -0.60 2.17
N ILE A 48 1.90 -1.86 2.57
CA ILE A 48 1.37 -2.39 3.83
C ILE A 48 2.02 -1.68 5.03
N ALA A 49 3.33 -1.46 4.99
CA ALA A 49 4.04 -0.74 6.04
C ALA A 49 3.59 0.73 6.14
N GLU A 50 3.43 1.43 5.00
CA GLU A 50 2.90 2.80 4.95
C GLU A 50 1.48 2.88 5.51
N GLN A 51 0.64 1.88 5.23
CA GLN A 51 -0.70 1.80 5.82
C GLN A 51 -0.65 1.70 7.35
N GLY A 52 0.26 0.90 7.91
CA GLY A 52 0.44 0.80 9.36
C GLY A 52 0.91 2.11 10.02
N VAL A 53 1.73 2.90 9.31
CA VAL A 53 2.13 4.25 9.75
C VAL A 53 0.91 5.18 9.78
N MET A 54 0.07 5.15 8.74
CA MET A 54 -1.15 5.97 8.68
C MET A 54 -2.18 5.57 9.74
N ASP A 55 -2.35 4.28 10.01
CA ASP A 55 -3.22 3.81 11.08
C ASP A 55 -2.74 4.33 12.44
N THR A 56 -1.43 4.32 12.68
CA THR A 56 -0.82 4.89 13.89
C THR A 56 -1.10 6.39 14.00
N LEU A 57 -0.94 7.15 12.90
CA LEU A 57 -1.24 8.58 12.87
C LEU A 57 -2.71 8.85 13.24
N ILE A 58 -3.63 8.08 12.65
CA ILE A 58 -5.06 8.21 12.91
C ILE A 58 -5.36 7.97 14.38
N GLN A 59 -4.78 6.92 14.98
CA GLN A 59 -4.97 6.64 16.41
C GLN A 59 -4.45 7.76 17.31
N GLN A 60 -3.26 8.31 17.02
CA GLN A 60 -2.70 9.41 17.81
C GLN A 60 -3.56 10.69 17.70
N VAL A 61 -4.13 10.97 16.51
CA VAL A 61 -5.05 12.09 16.30
C VAL A 61 -6.35 11.88 17.08
N LEU A 62 -6.93 10.69 17.02
CA LEU A 62 -8.17 10.35 17.75
C LEU A 62 -7.98 10.38 19.26
N SER A 63 -6.79 10.03 19.76
CA SER A 63 -6.47 10.05 21.19
C SER A 63 -6.12 11.46 21.70
N GLY A 64 -6.10 12.48 20.85
CA GLY A 64 -5.75 13.86 21.23
C GLY A 64 -4.27 14.04 21.58
N ASN A 65 -3.40 13.09 21.22
CA ASN A 65 -1.98 13.11 21.54
C ASN A 65 -1.12 13.85 20.50
N VAL A 66 -1.75 14.44 19.48
CA VAL A 66 -1.08 15.09 18.35
C VAL A 66 -1.36 16.58 18.36
N THR A 67 -0.30 17.40 18.25
CA THR A 67 -0.47 18.85 18.08
C THR A 67 -0.65 19.21 16.60
N VAL A 68 -1.21 20.39 16.33
CA VAL A 68 -1.27 20.96 14.97
C VAL A 68 0.14 21.09 14.34
N GLY A 69 1.17 21.30 15.16
CA GLY A 69 2.57 21.35 14.72
C GLY A 69 3.06 20.02 14.16
N ASP A 70 2.73 18.92 14.84
CA ASP A 70 3.09 17.56 14.42
C ASP A 70 2.43 17.18 13.10
N LEU A 71 1.13 17.48 12.94
CA LEU A 71 0.42 17.28 11.67
C LEU A 71 1.02 18.10 10.53
N ARG A 72 1.43 19.34 10.77
CA ARG A 72 2.12 20.16 9.76
C ARG A 72 3.46 19.55 9.36
N ARG A 73 4.19 18.95 10.29
CA ARG A 73 5.46 18.26 10.00
C ARG A 73 5.22 17.04 9.12
N VAL A 74 4.30 16.16 9.51
CA VAL A 74 3.94 14.96 8.75
C VAL A 74 3.45 15.33 7.36
N ASN A 75 2.58 16.32 7.23
CA ASN A 75 2.05 16.75 5.93
C ASN A 75 3.16 17.28 4.98
N ARG A 76 4.20 17.95 5.51
CA ARG A 76 5.35 18.38 4.69
C ARG A 76 6.14 17.20 4.12
N VAL A 77 6.37 16.17 4.95
CA VAL A 77 7.06 14.93 4.52
C VAL A 77 6.25 14.24 3.43
N TYR A 78 4.95 14.04 3.65
CA TYR A 78 4.07 13.42 2.66
C TYR A 78 3.97 14.25 1.37
N ALA A 79 3.91 15.58 1.45
CA ALA A 79 3.94 16.43 0.26
C ALA A 79 5.25 16.33 -0.53
N GLN A 80 6.38 16.04 0.14
CA GLN A 80 7.65 15.76 -0.54
C GLN A 80 7.66 14.38 -1.20
N LYS A 81 7.22 13.34 -0.48
CA LYS A 81 7.07 11.98 -1.04
C LYS A 81 6.14 11.98 -2.26
N GLN A 82 5.00 12.67 -2.17
CA GLN A 82 4.04 12.79 -3.26
C GLN A 82 4.65 13.44 -4.51
N ARG A 83 5.51 14.46 -4.34
CA ARG A 83 6.25 15.07 -5.45
C ARG A 83 7.22 14.11 -6.12
N GLN A 84 7.90 13.25 -5.34
CA GLN A 84 8.80 12.24 -5.90
C GLN A 84 8.02 11.17 -6.68
N VAL A 85 6.91 10.66 -6.13
CA VAL A 85 6.01 9.72 -6.82
C VAL A 85 5.50 10.32 -8.13
N ALA A 86 4.99 11.56 -8.09
CA ALA A 86 4.49 12.25 -9.28
C ALA A 86 5.58 12.40 -10.36
N ARG A 87 6.82 12.71 -9.96
CA ARG A 87 7.96 12.78 -10.89
C ARG A 87 8.24 11.42 -11.54
N TYR A 88 8.34 10.35 -10.75
CA TYR A 88 8.62 9.01 -11.30
C TYR A 88 7.50 8.51 -12.21
N THR A 89 6.25 8.79 -11.86
CA THR A 89 5.09 8.47 -12.71
C THR A 89 5.17 9.23 -14.02
N GLY A 90 5.51 10.52 -13.99
CA GLY A 90 5.71 11.32 -15.20
C GLY A 90 6.86 10.81 -16.08
N GLU A 91 7.96 10.31 -15.50
CA GLU A 91 9.06 9.72 -16.26
C GLU A 91 8.68 8.37 -16.90
N TYR A 92 7.89 7.55 -16.19
CA TYR A 92 7.34 6.30 -16.73
C TYR A 92 6.36 6.54 -17.88
N THR A 93 5.41 7.46 -17.73
CA THR A 93 4.42 7.76 -18.79
C THR A 93 5.05 8.37 -20.04
N ASN A 94 6.16 9.09 -19.88
CA ASN A 94 6.94 9.63 -20.99
C ASN A 94 7.94 8.60 -21.58
N VAL A 95 7.82 7.31 -21.22
CA VAL A 95 8.66 6.19 -21.71
C VAL A 95 10.16 6.39 -21.42
N ARG A 96 10.50 7.29 -20.48
CA ARG A 96 11.88 7.53 -20.04
C ARG A 96 12.36 6.51 -19.00
N ARG A 97 11.43 5.75 -18.42
CA ARG A 97 11.72 4.64 -17.49
C ARG A 97 10.96 3.39 -17.88
N THR A 98 11.61 2.25 -17.71
CA THR A 98 10.93 0.95 -17.76
C THR A 98 10.08 0.74 -16.49
N LEU A 99 9.09 -0.17 -16.56
CA LEU A 99 8.28 -0.53 -15.39
C LEU A 99 9.16 -0.95 -14.19
N LYS A 100 10.23 -1.70 -14.47
CA LYS A 100 11.23 -2.12 -13.47
C LYS A 100 11.86 -0.92 -12.75
N GLN A 101 12.38 0.05 -13.51
CA GLN A 101 13.01 1.26 -12.98
C GLN A 101 12.02 2.17 -12.24
N PHE A 102 10.74 2.12 -12.61
CA PHE A 102 9.69 2.82 -11.89
C PHE A 102 9.44 2.17 -10.53
N LEU A 103 9.25 0.84 -10.49
CA LEU A 103 9.03 0.09 -9.25
C LEU A 103 10.22 0.21 -8.29
N GLU A 104 11.43 0.04 -8.80
CA GLU A 104 12.65 0.20 -8.01
C GLU A 104 12.77 1.61 -7.41
N ALA A 105 12.42 2.65 -8.17
CA ALA A 105 12.46 4.01 -7.66
C ALA A 105 11.40 4.30 -6.58
N LEU A 106 10.26 3.59 -6.61
CA LEU A 106 9.26 3.66 -5.55
C LEU A 106 9.74 2.93 -4.28
N MET A 107 10.56 1.88 -4.40
CA MET A 107 11.07 1.14 -3.25
C MET A 107 11.93 2.01 -2.31
N TYR A 108 12.64 2.99 -2.86
CA TYR A 108 13.46 3.92 -2.07
C TYR A 108 12.64 5.01 -1.37
N ILE A 109 11.32 5.06 -1.57
CA ILE A 109 10.42 5.93 -0.81
C ILE A 109 9.96 5.15 0.43
N THR A 110 10.88 4.98 1.39
CA THR A 110 10.61 4.18 2.59
C THR A 110 9.59 4.85 3.51
N PRO A 111 8.72 4.07 4.19
CA PRO A 111 7.88 4.58 5.27
C PRO A 111 8.75 5.24 6.33
N GLU A 112 8.36 6.43 6.77
CA GLU A 112 9.02 7.08 7.92
C GLU A 112 8.13 6.88 9.15
N PRO A 113 8.66 6.39 10.28
CA PRO A 113 7.91 6.34 11.51
C PRO A 113 7.57 7.76 11.98
N ILE A 114 6.38 7.92 12.57
CA ILE A 114 5.84 9.19 13.07
C ILE A 114 6.34 9.48 14.48
#